data_AF-A0A383EDQ7-F1
#
_entry.id   AF-A0A383EDQ7-F1
#
_cell.length_a   1.000
_cell.length_b   1.000
_cell.length_c   1.000
_cell.angle_alpha   90.00
_cell.angle_beta   90.00
_cell.angle_gamma   90.00
#
_symmetry.space_group_name_H-M   'P 1'
#
loop_
_entity.id
_entity.type
_entity.pdbx_description
1 polymer ?
#
loop_
_entity_poly.entity_id
_entity_poly.type
_entity_poly.pdbx_seq_one_letter_code
_entity_poly.pdbx_strand_id
1 'polypeptide(L)' 'MQGNSGSNLKKNQVMSPELLISTRTRSTPFSSRVEACGVTAYTVYNHMLLPIVYRSLEKDYWHLCEAVQVWDVS' A
#
# COMPACT_ATOMS: atom_id res chain seq x y z
N MET A 1 -13.08 -15.38 -45.95
CA MET A 1 -12.20 -16.53 -45.62
C MET A 1 -11.10 -16.03 -44.69
N GLN A 2 -10.77 -16.83 -43.67
CA GLN A 2 -9.93 -16.49 -42.53
C GLN A 2 -8.56 -15.89 -42.87
N GLY A 3 -8.04 -15.09 -41.93
CA GLY A 3 -6.63 -14.73 -41.85
C GLY A 3 -6.27 -14.03 -40.54
N ASN A 4 -6.71 -14.57 -39.40
CA ASN A 4 -6.36 -14.08 -38.07
C ASN A 4 -4.90 -14.48 -37.74
N SER A 5 -3.95 -13.56 -37.93
CA SER A 5 -2.56 -13.73 -37.48
C SER A 5 -2.07 -12.48 -36.74
N GLY A 6 -2.78 -12.13 -35.68
CA GLY A 6 -2.26 -11.26 -34.62
C GLY A 6 -2.11 -12.13 -33.38
N SER A 7 -0.96 -12.78 -33.24
CA SER A 7 -0.60 -13.51 -32.03
C SER A 7 -0.68 -12.56 -30.83
N ASN A 8 -1.79 -12.61 -30.11
CA ASN A 8 -2.00 -11.89 -28.86
C ASN A 8 -1.03 -12.50 -27.85
N LEU A 9 0.17 -11.91 -27.76
CA LEU A 9 1.15 -12.19 -26.72
C LEU A 9 0.43 -11.92 -25.40
N LYS A 10 -0.05 -12.99 -24.76
CA LYS A 10 -0.53 -12.96 -23.39
C LYS A 10 0.63 -12.42 -22.56
N LYS A 11 0.58 -11.14 -22.18
CA LYS A 11 1.45 -10.59 -21.14
C LYS A 11 1.38 -11.59 -19.98
N ASN A 12 2.52 -12.20 -19.65
CA ASN A 12 2.63 -13.05 -18.47
C ASN A 12 2.08 -12.24 -17.29
N GLN A 13 0.89 -12.62 -16.82
CA GLN A 13 0.29 -12.03 -15.62
C GLN A 13 1.15 -12.51 -14.46
N VAL A 14 2.11 -11.68 -14.05
CA VAL A 14 2.87 -11.92 -12.82
C VAL A 14 1.89 -11.70 -11.68
N MET A 15 1.52 -12.78 -10.98
CA MET A 15 0.73 -12.67 -9.77
C MET A 15 1.54 -11.87 -8.75
N SER A 16 0.98 -10.77 -8.26
CA SER A 16 1.57 -10.05 -7.15
C SER A 16 1.42 -10.89 -5.88
N PRO A 17 2.48 -11.11 -5.10
CA PRO A 17 2.37 -11.85 -3.85
C PRO A 17 1.50 -11.08 -2.85
N GLU A 18 0.63 -11.79 -2.13
CA GLU A 18 -0.18 -11.22 -1.06
C GLU A 18 0.59 -11.20 0.28
N LEU A 19 0.41 -10.14 1.06
CA LEU A 19 1.00 -10.01 2.39
C LEU A 19 -0.04 -10.39 3.45
N LEU A 20 0.27 -11.42 4.25
CA LEU A 20 -0.53 -11.80 5.42
C LEU A 20 -0.06 -11.05 6.66
N ILE A 21 -1.00 -10.38 7.34
CA ILE A 21 -0.77 -9.72 8.62
C ILE A 21 -0.85 -10.77 9.75
N SER A 22 0.17 -10.81 10.60
CA SER A 22 0.30 -11.78 11.70
C SER A 22 1.11 -11.19 12.85
N THR A 23 1.25 -11.91 13.96
CA THR A 23 2.07 -11.48 15.11
C THR A 23 3.53 -11.20 14.77
N ARG A 24 4.08 -11.81 13.70
CA ARG A 24 5.43 -11.54 13.21
C ARG A 24 5.54 -10.21 12.44
N THR A 25 4.44 -9.76 11.85
CA THR A 25 4.31 -8.45 11.22
C THR A 25 3.66 -7.52 12.24
N ARG A 26 4.46 -7.01 13.16
CA ARG A 26 3.98 -6.35 14.38
C ARG A 26 3.16 -5.10 14.07
N SER A 27 2.13 -4.88 14.88
CA SER A 27 1.46 -3.58 15.01
C SER A 27 2.25 -2.67 15.95
N THR A 28 1.87 -1.39 15.95
CA THR A 28 2.41 -0.34 16.81
C THR A 28 1.38 0.00 17.91
N PRO A 29 1.77 0.76 18.95
CA PRO A 29 0.82 1.34 19.90
C PRO A 29 -0.23 2.26 19.26
N PHE A 30 0.00 2.74 18.04
CA PHE A 30 -0.86 3.70 17.35
C PHE A 30 -1.67 3.08 16.20
N SER A 31 -1.50 1.78 15.91
CA SER A 31 -2.15 1.14 14.75
C SER A 31 -3.67 1.29 14.75
N SER A 32 -4.34 1.14 15.90
CA SER A 32 -5.80 1.32 15.98
C SER A 32 -6.25 2.75 15.63
N ARG A 33 -5.44 3.76 15.96
CA ARG A 33 -5.74 5.16 15.62
C ARG A 33 -5.46 5.45 14.15
N VAL A 34 -4.39 4.89 13.60
CA VAL A 34 -4.03 4.99 12.18
C VAL A 34 -5.12 4.34 11.30
N GLU A 35 -5.63 3.17 11.70
CA GLU A 35 -6.75 2.49 11.05
C GLU A 35 -8.04 3.33 11.10
N ALA A 36 -8.38 3.89 12.27
CA ALA A 36 -9.53 4.77 12.41
C ALA A 36 -9.42 6.06 11.57
N CYS A 37 -8.20 6.53 11.28
CA CYS A 37 -7.95 7.67 10.39
C CYS A 37 -8.04 7.31 8.89
N GLY A 38 -8.30 6.04 8.54
CA GLY A 38 -8.57 5.62 7.17
C GLY A 38 -7.32 5.34 6.34
N VAL A 39 -6.27 4.78 6.94
CA VAL A 39 -5.14 4.20 6.19
C VAL A 39 -5.63 3.16 5.18
N THR A 40 -5.03 3.14 3.99
CA THR A 40 -5.41 2.23 2.89
C THR A 40 -4.27 1.32 2.46
N ALA A 41 -3.02 1.65 2.77
CA ALA A 41 -1.88 0.81 2.46
C ALA A 41 -0.78 0.91 3.53
N TYR A 42 -0.09 -0.22 3.71
CA TYR A 42 1.06 -0.37 4.61
C TYR A 42 2.28 -0.86 3.84
N THR A 43 3.45 -0.49 4.33
CA THR A 43 4.70 -1.21 4.07
C THR A 43 5.12 -1.99 5.32
N VAL A 44 5.99 -2.97 5.16
CA VAL A 44 6.62 -3.66 6.29
C VAL A 44 8.04 -3.16 6.44
N TYR A 45 8.32 -2.53 7.58
CA TYR A 45 9.66 -2.06 7.94
C TYR A 45 10.06 -2.68 9.28
N ASN A 46 11.27 -3.25 9.39
CA ASN A 46 11.76 -3.90 10.62
C ASN A 46 10.76 -4.88 11.28
N HIS A 47 10.03 -5.64 10.46
CA HIS A 47 8.96 -6.54 10.88
C HIS A 47 7.74 -5.85 11.53
N MET A 48 7.46 -4.61 11.17
CA MET A 48 6.36 -3.79 11.69
C MET A 48 5.56 -3.15 10.55
N LEU A 49 4.26 -2.99 10.74
CA LEU A 49 3.38 -2.30 9.78
C LEU A 49 3.58 -0.79 9.88
N LEU A 50 3.98 -0.18 8.76
CA LEU A 50 4.15 1.27 8.63
C LEU A 50 3.12 1.82 7.63
N PRO A 51 2.24 2.75 8.03
CA PRO A 51 1.23 3.31 7.14
C PRO A 51 1.88 4.22 6.08
N ILE A 52 1.46 4.07 4.81
CA ILE A 52 2.06 4.83 3.69
C ILE A 52 1.04 5.57 2.83
N VAL A 53 -0.23 5.18 2.84
CA VAL A 53 -1.28 5.84 2.04
C VAL A 53 -2.54 5.97 2.87
N TYR A 54 -3.14 7.16 2.84
CA TYR A 54 -4.46 7.44 3.40
C TYR A 54 -5.44 7.77 2.27
N ARG A 55 -5.17 8.78 1.43
CA ARG A 55 -6.05 9.18 0.33
C ARG A 55 -5.50 8.74 -1.03
N SER A 56 -4.28 9.17 -1.33
CA SER A 56 -3.48 8.77 -2.48
C SER A 56 -2.07 9.33 -2.30
N LEU A 57 -1.07 8.73 -2.94
CA LEU A 57 0.32 9.18 -2.84
C LEU A 57 0.46 10.69 -3.17
N GLU A 58 -0.19 11.16 -4.22
CA GLU A 58 -0.13 12.56 -4.63
C GLU A 58 -0.86 13.51 -3.67
N LYS A 59 -2.05 13.12 -3.17
CA LYS A 59 -2.80 13.96 -2.23
C LYS A 59 -2.11 14.03 -0.87
N ASP A 60 -1.58 12.90 -0.41
CA ASP A 60 -0.86 12.81 0.86
C ASP A 60 0.46 13.59 0.78
N TYR A 61 1.11 13.64 -0.40
CA TYR A 61 2.25 14.52 -0.69
C TYR A 61 1.89 16.01 -0.59
N TRP A 62 0.87 16.48 -1.30
CA TRP A 62 0.49 17.90 -1.26
C TRP A 62 0.06 18.33 0.14
N HIS A 63 -0.70 17.49 0.86
CA HIS A 63 -1.05 17.76 2.26
C HIS A 63 0.21 17.87 3.14
N LEU A 64 1.25 17.06 2.91
CA LEU A 64 2.50 17.16 3.66
C LEU A 64 3.20 18.51 3.43
N CYS A 65 3.12 19.07 2.22
CA CYS A 65 3.72 20.36 1.89
C CYS A 65 2.90 21.56 2.40
N GLU A 66 1.58 21.45 2.40
CA GLU A 66 0.67 22.58 2.64
C GLU A 66 0.07 22.60 4.05
N ALA A 67 0.14 21.48 4.77
CA ALA A 67 -0.49 21.30 6.07
C ALA A 67 0.41 20.51 7.03
N VAL A 68 -0.17 20.04 8.13
CA VAL A 68 0.52 19.24 9.14
C VAL A 68 0.05 17.79 9.09
N GLN A 69 0.98 16.88 9.34
CA GLN A 69 0.73 15.45 9.48
C GLN A 69 1.44 14.94 10.74
N VAL A 70 0.82 13.98 11.43
CA VAL A 70 1.44 13.24 12.54
C VAL A 70 1.61 11.81 12.08
N TRP A 71 2.84 11.30 12.14
CA TRP A 71 3.18 9.99 11.61
C TRP A 71 3.47 9.01 12.73
N ASP A 72 3.03 7.77 12.54
CA ASP A 72 3.49 6.63 13.31
C ASP A 72 4.72 6.04 12.63
N VAL A 73 5.89 6.17 13.27
CA VAL A 73 7.21 5.74 12.76
C VAL A 73 7.95 4.85 13.77
N SER A 74 7.18 4.04 14.50
CA SER A 74 7.66 3.17 15.59
C SER A 74 8.67 2.10 15.17
#